data_AF-A0A958N840-F1
#
_entry.id   AF-A0A958N840-F1
#
_cell.length_a   1.000
_cell.length_b   1.000
_cell.length_c   1.000
_cell.angle_alpha   90.00
_cell.angle_beta   90.00
_cell.angle_gamma   90.00
#
_symmetry.space_group_name_H-M   'P 1'
#
loop_
_entity.id
_entity.type
_entity.pdbx_description
1 polymer ?
#
loop_
_entity_poly.entity_id
_entity_poly.type
_entity_poly.pdbx_seq_one_letter_code
_entity_poly.pdbx_strand_id
1 'polypeptide(L)'
;MSFWAAVIALFGMSLAKASEPATPGHLEKAKENLDQTETERRNVLADLYHIKRKMKAIEKERGILDQKKSNIESSIRNLTGIVGGVENRIASQKENILKRLREIYKFGGRGVMRLSFSSLNSIRLDRNLRILKNLTQKDRQAIEQYAENLDVLKDRKSELVRKSKSFEEVKDELNLKSAELEKEIQKRNKIIGQLDTKRVLQIAELKRARLEKRKDLASNEKKNLSALNEILLPAIFEKKGQLPWPVESANVLVPYGRIKVEP
;
A
#
# COMPACT_ATOMS: atom_id res chain seq x y z
N MET A 1 -24.59 8.28 -8.24
CA MET A 1 -23.77 8.83 -9.34
C MET A 1 -22.99 7.67 -9.94
N SER A 2 -23.54 7.17 -11.03
CA SER A 2 -23.22 5.92 -11.71
C SER A 2 -22.50 6.24 -13.02
N PHE A 3 -21.21 5.91 -13.10
CA PHE A 3 -20.47 5.91 -14.35
C PHE A 3 -19.43 4.79 -14.27
N TRP A 4 -19.31 4.03 -15.36
CA TRP A 4 -18.49 2.81 -15.55
C TRP A 4 -19.19 1.47 -15.25
N ALA A 5 -20.26 1.23 -16.00
CA ALA A 5 -20.67 -0.10 -16.43
C ALA A 5 -20.77 -0.08 -17.96
N ALA A 6 -19.67 -0.37 -18.67
CA ALA A 6 -19.68 -0.73 -20.09
C ALA A 6 -18.27 -1.18 -20.50
N VAL A 7 -18.22 -2.13 -21.43
CA VAL A 7 -17.04 -2.65 -22.12
C VAL A 7 -16.22 -3.65 -21.30
N ILE A 8 -16.62 -4.92 -21.35
CA ILE A 8 -15.90 -6.01 -22.03
C ILE A 8 -16.91 -7.16 -22.18
N ALA A 9 -17.68 -7.09 -23.25
CA ALA A 9 -18.44 -8.18 -23.82
C ALA A 9 -18.45 -7.92 -25.32
N LEU A 10 -17.41 -8.35 -26.02
CA LEU A 10 -17.31 -8.53 -27.48
C LEU A 10 -15.84 -8.66 -27.86
N PHE A 11 -15.29 -9.87 -27.84
CA PHE A 11 -14.53 -10.43 -28.97
C PHE A 11 -14.13 -11.88 -28.64
N GLY A 12 -15.11 -12.76 -28.77
CA GLY A 12 -14.91 -14.19 -28.75
C GLY A 12 -15.68 -14.79 -29.90
N MET A 13 -15.31 -14.48 -31.15
CA MET A 13 -15.73 -15.30 -32.28
C MET A 13 -14.94 -15.01 -33.56
N SER A 14 -14.53 -16.12 -34.17
CA SER A 14 -14.12 -16.28 -35.57
C SER A 14 -12.75 -15.78 -35.98
N LEU A 15 -11.79 -16.70 -36.02
CA LEU A 15 -10.87 -16.77 -37.17
C LEU A 15 -10.44 -18.24 -37.36
N ALA A 16 -11.29 -18.99 -38.05
CA ALA A 16 -10.90 -20.22 -38.73
C ALA A 16 -11.08 -19.97 -40.24
N LYS A 17 -9.99 -19.61 -40.93
CA LYS A 17 -9.88 -19.86 -42.37
C LYS A 17 -8.43 -19.84 -42.84
N ALA A 18 -8.12 -20.90 -43.58
CA ALA A 18 -7.06 -21.17 -44.54
C ALA A 18 -5.98 -20.10 -44.79
N SER A 19 -4.75 -20.60 -44.93
CA SER A 19 -3.61 -19.92 -45.52
C SER A 19 -3.93 -19.38 -46.94
N GLU A 20 -4.17 -18.08 -47.04
CA GLU A 20 -4.16 -17.31 -48.29
C GLU A 20 -3.06 -16.23 -48.23
N PRO A 21 -2.46 -15.86 -49.38
CA PRO A 21 -1.34 -14.93 -49.43
C PRO A 21 -1.75 -13.55 -48.89
N ALA A 22 -0.84 -12.91 -48.15
CA ALA A 22 -1.07 -11.65 -47.45
C ALA A 22 -1.66 -10.56 -48.37
N THR A 23 -2.97 -10.32 -48.27
CA THR A 23 -3.64 -9.18 -48.89
C THR A 23 -3.33 -7.89 -48.12
N PRO A 24 -3.24 -6.73 -48.80
CA PRO A 24 -2.81 -5.45 -48.20
C PRO A 24 -3.59 -5.01 -46.94
N GLY A 25 -4.88 -5.36 -46.83
CA GLY A 25 -5.70 -5.05 -45.65
C GLY A 25 -5.33 -5.79 -44.35
N HIS A 26 -4.59 -6.90 -44.41
CA HIS A 26 -4.09 -7.59 -43.21
C HIS A 26 -2.83 -6.94 -42.63
N LEU A 27 -2.00 -6.33 -43.49
CA LEU A 27 -0.81 -5.60 -43.08
C LEU A 27 -1.15 -4.27 -42.39
N GLU A 28 -2.16 -3.54 -42.86
CA GLU A 28 -2.63 -2.33 -42.19
C GLU A 28 -3.21 -2.61 -40.81
N LYS A 29 -4.09 -3.62 -40.68
CA LYS A 29 -4.65 -4.04 -39.38
C LYS A 29 -3.57 -4.51 -38.40
N ALA A 30 -2.53 -5.20 -38.88
CA ALA A 30 -1.42 -5.62 -38.04
C ALA A 30 -0.57 -4.43 -37.55
N LYS A 31 -0.36 -3.41 -38.41
CA LYS A 31 0.32 -2.16 -38.02
C LYS A 31 -0.49 -1.36 -37.01
N GLU A 32 -1.79 -1.22 -37.22
CA GLU A 32 -2.70 -0.50 -36.33
C GLU A 32 -2.76 -1.15 -34.94
N ASN A 33 -2.83 -2.49 -34.86
CA ASN A 33 -2.78 -3.23 -33.60
C ASN A 33 -1.42 -3.07 -32.86
N LEU A 34 -0.32 -2.96 -33.60
CA LEU A 34 1.01 -2.69 -33.02
C LEU A 34 1.07 -1.30 -32.42
N ASP A 35 0.62 -0.28 -33.15
CA ASP A 35 0.59 1.12 -32.69
C ASP A 35 -0.30 1.30 -31.46
N GLN A 36 -1.47 0.63 -31.44
CA GLN A 36 -2.36 0.60 -30.27
C GLN A 36 -1.67 -0.07 -29.06
N THR A 37 -0.99 -1.19 -29.27
CA THR A 37 -0.25 -1.89 -28.20
C THR A 37 0.90 -1.04 -27.65
N GLU A 38 1.63 -0.33 -28.51
CA GLU A 38 2.70 0.58 -28.09
C GLU A 38 2.16 1.78 -27.32
N THR A 39 1.05 2.35 -27.77
CA THR A 39 0.37 3.46 -27.08
C THR A 39 -0.12 3.03 -25.70
N GLU A 40 -0.77 1.86 -25.58
CA GLU A 40 -1.17 1.29 -24.29
C GLU A 40 0.03 1.08 -23.36
N ARG A 41 1.13 0.52 -23.86
CA ARG A 41 2.36 0.33 -23.07
C ARG A 41 2.91 1.65 -22.56
N ARG A 42 2.95 2.68 -23.41
CA ARG A 42 3.42 4.01 -23.04
C ARG A 42 2.54 4.63 -21.96
N ASN A 43 1.22 4.50 -22.08
CA ASN A 43 0.28 5.00 -21.08
C ASN A 43 0.44 4.29 -19.74
N VAL A 44 0.55 2.95 -19.73
CA VAL A 44 0.79 2.16 -18.50
C VAL A 44 2.11 2.56 -17.83
N LEU A 45 3.18 2.77 -18.60
CA LEU A 45 4.46 3.22 -18.06
C LEU A 45 4.38 4.63 -17.48
N ALA A 46 3.67 5.54 -18.14
CA ALA A 46 3.42 6.89 -17.64
C ALA A 46 2.64 6.86 -16.32
N ASP A 47 1.56 6.07 -16.25
CA ASP A 47 0.76 5.89 -15.03
C ASP A 47 1.59 5.34 -13.86
N LEU A 48 2.38 4.29 -14.11
CA LEU A 48 3.28 3.72 -13.11
C LEU A 48 4.34 4.73 -12.63
N TYR A 49 4.87 5.55 -13.53
CA TYR A 49 5.80 6.61 -13.18
C TYR A 49 5.13 7.68 -12.30
N HIS A 50 3.92 8.11 -12.65
CA HIS A 50 3.15 9.07 -11.86
C HIS A 50 2.82 8.52 -10.47
N ILE A 51 2.37 7.27 -10.36
CA ILE A 51 2.11 6.61 -9.07
C ILE A 51 3.39 6.55 -8.24
N LYS A 52 4.51 6.11 -8.81
CA LYS A 52 5.80 6.05 -8.10
C LYS A 52 6.23 7.43 -7.57
N ARG A 53 6.05 8.49 -8.37
CA ARG A 53 6.36 9.86 -7.96
C ARG A 53 5.46 10.32 -6.81
N LYS A 54 4.15 10.04 -6.88
CA LYS A 54 3.19 10.34 -5.80
C LYS A 54 3.54 9.59 -4.51
N MET A 55 3.79 8.28 -4.60
CA MET A 55 4.22 7.47 -3.45
C MET A 55 5.46 8.06 -2.77
N LYS A 56 6.49 8.42 -3.55
CA LYS A 56 7.71 9.04 -3.03
C LYS A 56 7.45 10.39 -2.34
N ALA A 57 6.51 11.19 -2.86
CA ALA A 57 6.11 12.45 -2.23
C ALA A 57 5.40 12.19 -0.89
N ILE A 58 4.45 11.25 -0.85
CA ILE A 58 3.73 10.85 0.36
C ILE A 58 4.71 10.29 1.41
N GLU A 59 5.65 9.43 1.02
CA GLU A 59 6.69 8.90 1.92
C GLU A 59 7.56 10.01 2.51
N LYS A 60 7.93 11.02 1.72
CA LYS A 60 8.69 12.17 2.21
C LYS A 60 7.87 12.97 3.23
N GLU A 61 6.60 13.25 2.94
CA GLU A 61 5.70 13.93 3.86
C GLU A 61 5.52 13.15 5.17
N ARG A 62 5.33 11.83 5.09
CA ARG A 62 5.27 10.94 6.26
C ARG A 62 6.55 11.02 7.09
N GLY A 63 7.72 11.02 6.46
CA GLY A 63 9.00 11.17 7.17
C GLY A 63 9.11 12.49 7.93
N ILE A 64 8.61 13.59 7.35
CA ILE A 64 8.57 14.90 8.03
C ILE A 64 7.60 14.87 9.21
N LEU A 65 6.42 14.28 9.04
CA LEU A 65 5.42 14.14 10.10
C LEU A 65 5.91 13.26 11.25
N ASP A 66 6.62 12.16 10.94
CA ASP A 66 7.16 11.26 11.95
C ASP A 66 8.27 11.94 12.78
N GLN A 67 9.15 12.72 12.12
CA GLN A 67 10.13 13.55 12.83
C GLN A 67 9.45 14.60 13.72
N LYS A 68 8.39 15.26 13.21
CA LYS A 68 7.60 16.23 13.99
C LYS A 68 6.95 15.57 15.20
N LYS A 69 6.37 14.38 15.04
CA LYS A 69 5.77 13.58 16.11
C LYS A 69 6.81 13.25 17.19
N SER A 70 7.98 12.74 16.79
CA SER A 70 9.08 12.40 17.71
C SER A 70 9.55 13.61 18.51
N ASN A 71 9.70 14.77 17.85
CA ASN A 71 10.08 16.03 18.51
C ASN A 71 9.02 16.48 19.53
N ILE A 72 7.73 16.38 19.20
CA ILE A 72 6.63 16.71 20.12
C ILE A 72 6.61 15.73 21.30
N GLU A 73 6.80 14.44 21.06
CA GLU A 73 6.84 13.41 22.11
C GLU A 73 7.99 13.62 23.09
N SER A 74 9.18 13.96 22.60
CA SER A 74 10.31 14.36 23.45
C SER A 74 9.97 15.61 24.27
N SER A 75 9.34 16.61 23.65
CA SER A 75 8.91 17.83 24.34
C SER A 75 7.89 17.54 25.44
N ILE A 76 6.92 16.66 25.19
CA ILE A 76 5.92 16.23 26.18
C ILE A 76 6.60 15.51 27.35
N ARG A 77 7.53 14.60 27.09
CA ARG A 77 8.29 13.91 28.16
C ARG A 77 9.05 14.89 29.03
N ASN A 78 9.76 15.84 28.43
CA ASN A 78 10.50 16.87 29.15
C ASN A 78 9.56 17.76 29.99
N LEU A 79 8.45 18.23 29.40
CA LEU A 79 7.45 19.04 30.10
C LEU A 79 6.81 18.28 31.27
N THR A 80 6.52 16.98 31.09
CA THR A 80 5.96 16.12 32.14
C THR A 80 6.92 16.02 33.33
N GLY A 81 8.22 15.85 33.06
CA GLY A 81 9.24 15.85 34.11
C GLY A 81 9.34 17.19 34.85
N ILE A 82 9.28 18.31 34.12
CA ILE A 82 9.26 19.65 34.71
C ILE A 82 8.02 19.85 35.59
N VAL A 83 6.84 19.48 35.10
CA VAL A 83 5.57 19.55 35.85
C VAL A 83 5.67 18.75 37.14
N GLY A 84 6.11 17.49 37.08
CA GLY A 84 6.27 16.67 38.29
C GLY A 84 7.29 17.27 39.28
N GLY A 85 8.38 17.84 38.79
CA GLY A 85 9.36 18.55 39.62
C GLY A 85 8.77 19.79 40.31
N VAL A 86 7.96 20.59 39.62
CA VAL A 86 7.28 21.76 40.18
C VAL A 86 6.20 21.35 41.17
N GLU A 87 5.41 20.30 40.88
CA GLU A 87 4.41 19.76 41.81
C GLU A 87 5.03 19.30 43.12
N ASN A 88 6.15 18.59 43.06
CA ASN A 88 6.89 18.17 44.26
C ASN A 88 7.37 19.38 45.07
N ARG A 89 7.91 20.41 44.42
CA ARG A 89 8.33 21.66 45.10
C ARG A 89 7.16 22.35 45.78
N ILE A 90 6.02 22.48 45.09
CA ILE A 90 4.79 23.07 45.63
C ILE A 90 4.30 22.29 46.84
N ALA A 91 4.31 20.96 46.78
CA ALA A 91 3.90 20.11 47.90
C ALA A 91 4.79 20.34 49.13
N SER A 92 6.11 20.34 48.96
CA SER A 92 7.06 20.61 50.05
C SER A 92 6.94 22.03 50.60
N GLN A 93 6.79 23.04 49.73
CA GLN A 93 6.58 24.43 50.14
C GLN A 93 5.28 24.58 50.95
N LYS A 94 4.18 23.98 50.49
CA LYS A 94 2.90 23.98 51.19
C LYS A 94 3.01 23.38 52.58
N GLU A 95 3.68 22.24 52.72
CA GLU A 95 3.90 21.59 54.01
C GLU A 95 4.69 22.49 54.97
N ASN A 96 5.78 23.09 54.49
CA ASN A 96 6.62 23.99 55.27
C ASN A 96 5.86 25.25 55.73
N ILE A 97 5.08 25.86 54.83
CA ILE A 97 4.24 27.02 55.15
C ILE A 97 3.18 26.64 56.20
N LEU A 98 2.52 25.48 56.06
CA LEU A 98 1.52 25.02 57.02
C LEU A 98 2.12 24.72 58.40
N LYS A 99 3.28 24.07 58.45
CA LYS A 99 4.03 23.86 59.70
C LYS A 99 4.32 25.19 60.37
N ARG A 100 4.84 26.15 59.61
CA ARG A 100 5.20 27.47 60.13
C ARG A 100 4.00 28.26 60.62
N LEU A 101 2.90 28.25 59.88
CA LEU A 101 1.66 28.92 60.27
C LEU A 101 1.09 28.32 61.57
N ARG A 102 1.17 27.00 61.73
CA ARG A 102 0.76 26.32 62.96
C ARG A 102 1.61 26.73 64.15
N GLU A 103 2.93 26.85 63.99
CA GLU A 103 3.80 27.34 65.05
C GLU A 103 3.49 28.79 65.41
N ILE A 104 3.30 29.67 64.43
CA ILE A 104 2.87 31.06 64.67
C ILE A 104 1.54 31.11 65.46
N TYR A 105 0.58 30.27 65.07
CA TYR A 105 -0.71 30.15 65.76
C TYR A 105 -0.57 29.67 67.21
N LYS A 106 0.24 28.63 67.46
CA LYS A 106 0.53 28.11 68.81
C LYS A 106 1.21 29.13 69.71
N PHE A 107 2.18 29.88 69.17
CA PHE A 107 2.88 30.92 69.92
C PHE A 107 1.97 32.11 70.24
N GLY A 108 0.96 32.37 69.40
CA GLY A 108 -0.01 33.45 69.55
C GLY A 108 0.63 34.85 69.50
N GLY A 109 -0.16 35.88 69.20
CA GLY A 109 0.34 37.26 69.18
C GLY A 109 0.98 37.70 70.49
N ARG A 110 0.53 37.13 71.63
CA ARG A 110 1.05 37.43 72.97
C ARG A 110 2.46 36.87 73.24
N GLY A 111 2.84 35.73 72.64
CA GLY A 111 4.15 35.12 72.84
C GLY A 111 5.27 35.91 72.16
N VAL A 112 5.04 36.35 70.92
CA VAL A 112 5.98 37.18 70.15
C VAL A 112 6.13 38.56 70.79
N MET A 113 5.01 39.19 71.18
CA MET A 113 5.01 40.47 71.88
C MET A 113 5.78 40.36 73.21
N ARG A 114 5.55 39.30 73.99
CA ARG A 114 6.26 39.06 75.24
C ARG A 114 7.76 38.85 75.02
N LEU A 115 8.19 38.15 73.97
CA LEU A 115 9.61 37.95 73.64
C LEU A 115 10.32 39.27 73.25
N SER A 116 9.57 40.18 72.60
CA SER A 116 10.05 41.53 72.27
C SER A 116 10.09 42.44 73.51
N PHE A 117 9.15 42.33 74.46
CA PHE A 117 9.13 43.21 75.65
C PHE A 117 9.81 42.62 76.90
N SER A 118 10.15 41.33 76.92
CA SER A 118 10.81 40.69 78.08
C SER A 118 12.33 40.92 78.13
N SER A 119 12.93 41.52 77.11
CA SER A 119 14.37 41.82 77.09
C SER A 119 14.66 43.13 77.84
N LEU A 120 15.12 43.02 79.09
CA LEU A 120 15.52 44.14 79.96
C LEU A 120 16.74 44.96 79.45
N ASN A 121 17.35 44.59 78.33
CA ASN A 121 18.54 45.24 77.76
C ASN A 121 18.29 45.63 76.29
N SER A 122 18.52 46.90 75.95
CA SER A 122 18.31 47.49 74.61
C SER A 122 19.04 46.75 73.49
N ILE A 123 20.24 46.23 73.76
CA ILE A 123 21.04 45.48 72.78
C ILE A 123 20.36 44.14 72.42
N ARG A 124 19.74 43.47 73.40
CA ARG A 124 19.03 42.21 73.15
C ARG A 124 17.72 42.44 72.39
N LEU A 125 17.05 43.56 72.65
CA LEU A 125 15.85 43.97 71.95
C LEU A 125 16.11 44.19 70.45
N ASP A 126 17.12 44.99 70.09
CA ASP A 126 17.48 45.25 68.69
C ASP A 126 17.81 43.95 67.95
N ARG A 127 18.60 43.06 68.57
CA ARG A 127 18.93 41.75 68.00
C ARG A 127 17.68 40.90 67.75
N ASN A 128 16.74 40.84 68.71
CA ASN A 128 15.51 40.06 68.57
C ASN A 128 14.61 40.63 67.44
N LEU A 129 14.50 41.96 67.32
CA LEU A 129 13.76 42.61 66.25
C LEU A 129 14.38 42.35 64.87
N ARG A 130 15.72 42.39 64.75
CA ARG A 130 16.42 42.03 63.51
C ARG A 130 16.16 40.58 63.10
N ILE A 131 16.21 39.65 64.05
CA ILE A 131 15.91 38.23 63.80
C ILE A 131 14.47 38.09 63.30
N LEU A 132 13.49 38.73 63.96
CA LEU A 132 12.09 38.69 63.55
C LEU A 132 11.87 39.30 62.16
N LYS A 133 12.52 40.42 61.84
CA LYS A 133 12.48 41.02 60.50
C LYS A 133 13.02 40.06 59.44
N ASN A 134 14.20 39.47 59.66
CA ASN A 134 14.78 38.51 58.72
C ASN A 134 13.89 37.27 58.54
N LEU A 135 13.26 36.84 59.63
CA LEU A 135 12.37 35.68 59.65
C LEU A 135 11.09 35.93 58.84
N THR A 136 10.43 37.08 59.08
CA THR A 136 9.23 37.49 58.35
C THR A 136 9.51 37.74 56.87
N GLN A 137 10.68 38.30 56.53
CA GLN A 137 11.12 38.46 55.15
C GLN A 137 11.29 37.10 54.44
N LYS A 138 11.91 36.11 55.10
CA LYS A 138 12.02 34.75 54.57
C LYS A 138 10.66 34.08 54.37
N ASP A 139 9.75 34.25 55.32
CA ASP A 139 8.39 33.68 55.22
C ASP A 139 7.61 34.31 54.05
N ARG A 140 7.71 35.64 53.90
CA ARG A 140 7.12 36.35 52.76
C ARG A 140 7.68 35.83 51.44
N GLN A 141 9.01 35.72 51.33
CA GLN A 141 9.66 35.21 50.12
C GLN A 141 9.21 33.77 49.81
N ALA A 142 9.04 32.91 50.81
CA ALA A 142 8.56 31.54 50.62
C ALA A 142 7.13 31.49 50.08
N ILE A 143 6.26 32.39 50.54
CA ILE A 143 4.87 32.51 50.04
C ILE A 143 4.85 33.05 48.61
N GLU A 144 5.65 34.08 48.32
CA GLU A 144 5.78 34.64 46.97
C GLU A 144 6.27 33.56 45.98
N GLN A 145 7.32 32.83 46.32
CA GLN A 145 7.82 31.71 45.51
C GLN A 145 6.80 30.58 45.34
N TYR A 146 5.98 30.32 46.36
CA TYR A 146 4.90 29.33 46.27
C TYR A 146 3.83 29.75 45.27
N ALA A 147 3.43 31.03 45.30
CA ALA A 147 2.47 31.59 44.35
C ALA A 147 3.03 31.58 42.91
N GLU A 148 4.28 32.01 42.72
CA GLU A 148 4.97 31.95 41.42
C GLU A 148 5.03 30.52 40.87
N ASN A 149 5.36 29.53 41.73
CA ASN A 149 5.39 28.13 41.30
C ASN A 149 4.00 27.61 40.89
N LEU A 150 2.92 28.05 41.54
CA LEU A 150 1.55 27.69 41.15
C LEU A 150 1.20 28.24 39.77
N ASP A 151 1.58 29.49 39.47
CA ASP A 151 1.36 30.09 38.15
C ASP A 151 2.17 29.37 37.07
N VAL A 152 3.46 29.10 37.34
CA VAL A 152 4.31 28.29 36.45
C VAL A 152 3.69 26.91 36.23
N LEU A 153 3.18 26.25 37.26
CA LEU A 153 2.54 24.95 37.14
C LEU A 153 1.33 25.00 36.21
N LYS A 154 0.46 26.02 36.38
CA LYS A 154 -0.72 26.22 35.55
C LYS A 154 -0.34 26.42 34.10
N ASP A 155 0.65 27.27 33.83
CA ASP A 155 1.13 27.55 32.49
C ASP A 155 1.71 26.30 31.83
N ARG A 156 2.56 25.54 32.54
CA ARG A 156 3.15 24.30 32.02
C ARG A 156 2.12 23.20 31.79
N LYS A 157 1.11 23.08 32.64
CA LYS A 157 -0.02 22.16 32.39
C LYS A 157 -0.81 22.56 31.15
N SER A 158 -1.06 23.86 30.97
CA SER A 158 -1.74 24.34 29.76
C SER A 158 -0.91 24.08 28.49
N GLU A 159 0.41 24.25 28.56
CA GLU A 159 1.34 23.96 27.48
C GLU A 159 1.33 22.46 27.14
N LEU A 160 1.35 21.59 28.16
CA LEU A 160 1.29 20.14 27.99
C LEU A 160 0.00 19.70 27.28
N VAL A 161 -1.16 20.28 27.64
CA VAL A 161 -2.43 20.02 26.96
C VAL A 161 -2.36 20.43 25.48
N ARG A 162 -1.80 21.61 25.17
CA ARG A 162 -1.62 22.08 23.79
C ARG A 162 -0.70 21.16 22.99
N LYS A 163 0.42 20.72 23.58
CA LYS A 163 1.36 19.78 22.94
C LYS A 163 0.74 18.41 22.71
N SER A 164 -0.04 17.91 23.67
CA SER A 164 -0.76 16.64 23.54
C SER A 164 -1.81 16.70 22.42
N LYS A 165 -2.56 17.81 22.31
CA LYS A 165 -3.48 18.01 21.18
C LYS A 165 -2.73 18.03 19.85
N SER A 166 -1.64 18.78 19.76
CA SER A 166 -0.81 18.83 18.54
C SER A 166 -0.21 17.47 18.18
N PHE A 167 0.11 16.62 19.17
CA PHE A 167 0.57 15.25 18.94
C PHE A 167 -0.51 14.39 18.28
N GLU A 168 -1.75 14.44 18.79
CA GLU A 168 -2.87 13.70 18.19
C GLU A 168 -3.19 14.21 16.77
N GLU A 169 -3.16 15.53 16.54
CA GLU A 169 -3.35 16.10 15.19
C GLU A 169 -2.31 15.57 14.18
N VAL A 170 -1.03 15.54 14.56
CA VAL A 170 0.05 15.01 13.70
C VAL A 170 -0.09 13.50 13.48
N LYS A 171 -0.53 12.77 14.50
CA LYS A 171 -0.78 11.33 14.41
C LYS A 171 -1.93 11.02 13.46
N ASP A 172 -3.02 11.79 13.51
CA ASP A 172 -4.14 11.67 12.59
C ASP A 172 -3.73 11.98 11.15
N GLU A 173 -2.94 13.04 10.95
CA GLU A 173 -2.38 13.39 9.64
C GLU A 173 -1.50 12.25 9.09
N LEU A 174 -0.66 11.65 9.94
CA LEU A 174 0.19 10.52 9.57
C LEU A 174 -0.62 9.26 9.21
N ASN A 175 -1.75 9.02 9.91
CA ASN A 175 -2.68 7.95 9.58
C ASN A 175 -3.34 8.17 8.22
N LEU A 176 -3.80 9.40 7.93
CA LEU A 176 -4.36 9.76 6.64
C LEU A 176 -3.36 9.56 5.51
N LYS A 177 -2.11 10.00 5.70
CA LYS A 177 -1.03 9.81 4.72
C LYS A 177 -0.65 8.35 4.53
N SER A 178 -0.71 7.54 5.58
CA SER A 178 -0.48 6.09 5.48
C SER A 178 -1.59 5.40 4.69
N ALA A 179 -2.86 5.80 4.90
CA ALA A 179 -3.98 5.30 4.11
C ALA A 179 -3.92 5.77 2.64
N GLU A 180 -3.45 6.99 2.38
CA GLU A 180 -3.21 7.51 1.02
C GLU A 180 -2.14 6.69 0.31
N LEU A 181 -1.02 6.38 0.99
CA LEU A 181 0.04 5.55 0.44
C LEU A 181 -0.44 4.15 0.09
N GLU A 182 -1.22 3.53 0.98
CA GLU A 182 -1.78 2.19 0.77
C GLU A 182 -2.70 2.17 -0.48
N LYS A 183 -3.52 3.21 -0.68
CA LYS A 183 -4.34 3.35 -1.90
C LYS A 183 -3.47 3.41 -3.16
N GLU A 184 -2.35 4.13 -3.13
CA GLU A 184 -1.43 4.21 -4.27
C GLU A 184 -0.68 2.89 -4.52
N ILE A 185 -0.31 2.15 -3.46
CA ILE A 185 0.26 0.79 -3.56
C ILE A 185 -0.75 -0.16 -4.22
N GLN A 186 -2.02 -0.11 -3.80
CA GLN A 186 -3.08 -0.93 -4.39
C GLN A 186 -3.31 -0.61 -5.86
N LYS A 187 -3.32 0.67 -6.24
CA LYS A 187 -3.40 1.10 -7.66
C LYS A 187 -2.22 0.54 -8.47
N ARG A 188 -0.99 0.66 -7.95
CA ARG A 188 0.20 0.10 -8.58
C ARG A 188 0.07 -1.42 -8.78
N ASN A 189 -0.30 -2.15 -7.74
CA ASN A 189 -0.43 -3.60 -7.78
C ASN A 189 -1.53 -4.05 -8.76
N LYS A 190 -2.64 -3.30 -8.86
CA LYS A 190 -3.69 -3.55 -9.84
C LYS A 190 -3.17 -3.42 -11.28
N ILE A 191 -2.42 -2.37 -11.58
CA ILE A 191 -1.83 -2.15 -12.92
C ILE A 191 -0.83 -3.27 -13.24
N ILE A 192 0.02 -3.64 -12.29
CA ILE A 192 0.99 -4.74 -12.48
C ILE A 192 0.26 -6.07 -12.73
N GLY A 193 -0.78 -6.39 -11.94
CA GLY A 193 -1.57 -7.61 -12.15
C GLY A 193 -2.30 -7.64 -13.50
N GLN A 194 -2.78 -6.49 -13.98
CA GLN A 194 -3.34 -6.37 -15.33
C GLN A 194 -2.28 -6.59 -16.42
N LEU A 195 -1.04 -6.14 -16.19
CA LEU A 195 0.06 -6.37 -17.12
C LEU A 195 0.47 -7.85 -17.16
N ASP A 196 0.56 -8.49 -16.00
CA ASP A 196 0.95 -9.90 -15.89
C ASP A 196 -0.11 -10.82 -16.53
N THR A 197 -1.40 -10.55 -16.30
CA THR A 197 -2.51 -11.29 -16.93
C THR A 197 -2.49 -11.12 -18.45
N LYS A 198 -2.34 -9.89 -18.97
CA LYS A 198 -2.16 -9.63 -20.41
C LYS A 198 -0.97 -10.39 -20.97
N ARG A 199 0.17 -10.41 -20.27
CA ARG A 199 1.38 -11.13 -20.69
C ARG A 199 1.17 -12.64 -20.75
N VAL A 200 0.51 -13.23 -19.76
CA VAL A 200 0.20 -14.67 -19.74
C VAL A 200 -0.72 -15.05 -20.89
N LEU A 201 -1.76 -14.24 -21.16
CA LEU A 201 -2.67 -14.45 -22.29
C LEU A 201 -1.94 -14.38 -23.63
N GLN A 202 -1.10 -13.37 -23.84
CA GLN A 202 -0.28 -13.23 -25.05
C GLN A 202 0.65 -14.44 -25.25
N ILE A 203 1.29 -14.94 -24.20
CA ILE A 203 2.14 -16.15 -24.27
C ILE A 203 1.30 -17.39 -24.63
N ALA A 204 0.10 -17.52 -24.05
CA ALA A 204 -0.81 -18.63 -24.35
C ALA A 204 -1.29 -18.59 -25.81
N GLU A 205 -1.66 -17.42 -26.32
CA GLU A 205 -2.02 -17.20 -27.73
C GLU A 205 -0.86 -17.53 -28.67
N LEU A 206 0.35 -17.05 -28.39
CA LEU A 206 1.54 -17.39 -29.18
C LEU A 206 1.83 -18.90 -29.19
N LYS A 207 1.64 -19.58 -28.06
CA LYS A 207 1.76 -21.05 -27.99
C LYS A 207 0.70 -21.75 -28.84
N ARG A 208 -0.57 -21.30 -28.78
CA ARG A 208 -1.67 -21.83 -29.61
C ARG A 208 -1.40 -21.62 -31.09
N ALA A 209 -1.04 -20.41 -31.50
CA ALA A 209 -0.72 -20.08 -32.89
C ALA A 209 0.44 -20.92 -33.44
N ARG A 210 1.47 -21.19 -32.63
CA ARG A 210 2.59 -22.08 -33.01
C ARG A 210 2.15 -23.53 -33.16
N LEU A 211 1.26 -24.02 -32.30
CA LEU A 211 0.71 -25.38 -32.38
C LEU A 211 -0.16 -25.55 -33.62
N GLU A 212 -1.05 -24.60 -33.90
CA GLU A 212 -1.89 -24.62 -35.11
C GLU A 212 -1.02 -24.58 -36.37
N LYS A 213 -0.03 -23.68 -36.46
CA LYS A 213 0.90 -23.64 -37.60
C LYS A 213 1.66 -24.97 -37.78
N ARG A 214 2.04 -25.65 -36.69
CA ARG A 214 2.66 -26.98 -36.76
C ARG A 214 1.70 -28.05 -37.29
N LYS A 215 0.43 -28.03 -36.86
CA LYS A 215 -0.60 -28.95 -37.38
C LYS A 215 -0.85 -28.70 -38.86
N ASP A 216 -0.95 -27.44 -39.27
CA ASP A 216 -1.17 -27.06 -40.67
C ASP A 216 -0.01 -27.56 -41.54
N LEU A 217 1.24 -27.33 -41.11
CA LEU A 217 2.43 -27.84 -41.81
C LEU A 217 2.42 -29.37 -41.90
N ALA A 218 2.16 -30.08 -40.80
CA ALA A 218 2.08 -31.54 -40.81
C ALA A 218 0.94 -32.08 -41.68
N SER A 219 -0.19 -31.36 -41.76
CA SER A 219 -1.32 -31.72 -42.62
C SER A 219 -1.01 -31.50 -44.10
N ASN A 220 -0.29 -30.42 -44.43
CA ASN A 220 0.18 -30.14 -45.78
C ASN A 220 1.27 -31.13 -46.21
N GLU A 221 2.20 -31.48 -45.33
CA GLU A 221 3.18 -32.55 -45.60
C GLU A 221 2.50 -33.88 -45.87
N LYS A 222 1.50 -34.28 -45.04
CA LYS A 222 0.72 -35.50 -45.29
C LYS A 222 -0.03 -35.45 -46.62
N LYS A 223 -0.67 -34.33 -46.96
CA LYS A 223 -1.35 -34.16 -48.26
C LYS A 223 -0.37 -34.25 -49.43
N ASN A 224 0.80 -33.63 -49.32
CA ASN A 224 1.84 -33.68 -50.36
C ASN A 224 2.44 -35.08 -50.50
N LEU A 225 2.66 -35.79 -49.40
CA LEU A 225 3.12 -37.20 -49.42
C LEU A 225 2.06 -38.14 -50.01
N SER A 226 0.77 -37.93 -49.69
CA SER A 226 -0.33 -38.69 -50.31
C SER A 226 -0.44 -38.40 -51.80
N ALA A 227 -0.33 -37.13 -52.22
CA ALA A 227 -0.35 -36.75 -53.63
C ALA A 227 0.87 -37.31 -54.41
N LEU A 228 2.05 -37.32 -53.79
CA LEU A 228 3.24 -37.96 -54.37
C LEU A 228 3.09 -39.48 -54.48
N ASN A 229 2.51 -40.14 -53.48
CA ASN A 229 2.23 -41.58 -53.53
C ASN A 229 1.19 -41.95 -54.60
N GLU A 230 0.26 -41.05 -54.91
CA GLU A 230 -0.74 -41.24 -55.98
C GLU A 230 -0.11 -41.10 -57.38
N ILE A 231 0.93 -40.27 -57.52
CA ILE A 231 1.72 -40.11 -58.75
C ILE A 231 2.73 -41.25 -58.93
N LEU A 232 3.27 -41.79 -57.83
CA LEU A 232 4.23 -42.90 -57.81
C LEU A 232 3.58 -44.29 -57.83
N LEU A 233 2.25 -44.37 -58.05
CA LEU A 233 1.60 -45.65 -58.33
C LEU A 233 2.25 -46.28 -59.56
N PRO A 234 2.66 -47.56 -59.52
CA PRO A 234 3.19 -48.25 -60.69
C PRO A 234 2.15 -48.17 -61.81
N ALA A 235 2.60 -47.80 -63.01
CA ALA A 235 1.72 -47.65 -64.17
C ALA A 235 0.89 -48.94 -64.36
N ILE A 236 -0.38 -48.83 -64.79
CA ILE A 236 -1.32 -49.97 -64.91
C ILE A 236 -0.70 -51.15 -65.71
N PHE A 237 0.23 -50.87 -66.62
CA PHE A 237 0.95 -51.88 -67.39
C PHE A 237 1.86 -52.79 -66.52
N GLU A 238 2.40 -52.31 -65.41
CA GLU A 238 3.26 -53.08 -64.50
C GLU A 238 2.45 -54.07 -63.65
N LYS A 239 1.14 -53.85 -63.52
CA LYS A 239 0.19 -54.78 -62.87
C LYS A 239 -0.54 -55.68 -63.87
N LYS A 240 0.05 -55.96 -65.05
CA LYS A 240 -0.51 -56.94 -65.98
C LYS A 240 -0.51 -58.33 -65.33
N GLY A 241 -1.69 -58.88 -65.08
CA GLY A 241 -1.86 -60.24 -64.50
C GLY A 241 -2.06 -60.30 -62.99
N GLN A 242 -2.09 -59.16 -62.28
CA GLN A 242 -2.40 -59.10 -60.83
C GLN A 242 -3.72 -58.36 -60.54
N LEU A 243 -4.66 -58.37 -61.50
CA LEU A 243 -6.00 -57.86 -61.26
C LEU A 243 -6.76 -58.87 -60.40
N PRO A 244 -7.35 -58.46 -59.26
CA PRO A 244 -8.20 -59.34 -58.49
C PRO A 244 -9.40 -59.75 -59.35
N TRP A 245 -9.87 -60.99 -59.16
CA TRP A 245 -11.09 -61.45 -59.82
C TRP A 245 -12.26 -60.52 -59.45
N PRO A 246 -13.10 -60.12 -60.42
CA PRO A 246 -14.13 -59.11 -60.20
C PRO A 246 -15.18 -59.49 -59.14
N VAL A 247 -15.25 -60.76 -58.73
CA VAL A 247 -16.07 -61.23 -57.60
C VAL A 247 -15.35 -62.39 -56.91
N GLU A 248 -15.13 -62.32 -55.59
CA GLU A 248 -14.39 -63.36 -54.83
C GLU A 248 -15.22 -64.63 -54.55
N SER A 249 -16.52 -64.63 -54.90
CA SER A 249 -17.40 -65.81 -54.78
C SER A 249 -18.63 -65.68 -55.68
N ALA A 250 -18.54 -66.15 -56.92
CA ALA A 250 -19.72 -66.33 -57.76
C ALA A 250 -19.56 -67.58 -58.66
N ASN A 251 -20.47 -68.53 -58.50
CA ASN A 251 -20.62 -69.68 -59.41
C ASN A 251 -21.09 -69.18 -60.78
N VAL A 252 -20.50 -69.71 -61.85
CA VAL A 252 -20.94 -69.45 -63.22
C VAL A 252 -22.31 -70.11 -63.43
N LEU A 253 -23.37 -69.31 -63.44
CA LEU A 253 -24.75 -69.80 -63.49
C LEU A 253 -25.18 -70.30 -64.89
N VAL A 254 -24.47 -69.90 -65.96
CA VAL A 254 -24.81 -70.29 -67.33
C VAL A 254 -23.53 -70.56 -68.12
N PRO A 255 -23.32 -71.78 -68.65
CA PRO A 255 -22.22 -72.03 -69.58
C PRO A 255 -22.47 -71.27 -70.89
N TYR A 256 -21.41 -70.64 -71.40
CA TYR A 256 -21.44 -69.98 -72.70
C TYR A 256 -21.40 -71.03 -73.83
N GLY A 257 -22.34 -70.96 -74.77
CA GLY A 257 -22.38 -71.81 -75.97
C GLY A 257 -23.81 -72.18 -76.42
N ARG A 258 -24.00 -72.55 -77.69
CA ARG A 258 -25.30 -72.97 -78.24
C ARG A 258 -25.68 -74.36 -77.71
N ILE A 259 -26.73 -74.43 -76.90
CA ILE A 259 -27.30 -75.69 -76.44
C ILE A 259 -28.26 -76.20 -77.52
N LYS A 260 -27.97 -77.35 -78.13
CA LYS A 260 -28.92 -78.07 -78.99
C LYS A 260 -29.97 -78.73 -78.09
N VAL A 261 -31.24 -78.40 -78.30
CA VAL A 261 -32.38 -79.09 -77.71
C VAL A 261 -32.91 -80.03 -78.79
N GLU A 262 -32.76 -81.34 -78.60
CA GLU A 262 -33.40 -82.38 -79.42
C GLU A 262 -34.75 -82.78 -78.77
N PRO A 263 -35.73 -83.22 -79.59
CA PRO A 263 -37.17 -82.95 -79.40
C PRO A 263 -37.86 -83.71 -78.26
#